data_AF-A0A940LF16-F1
#
_entry.id   AF-A0A940LF16-F1
#
_cell.length_a   1.000
_cell.length_b   1.000
_cell.length_c   1.000
_cell.angle_alpha   90.00
_cell.angle_beta   90.00
_cell.angle_gamma   90.00
#
_symmetry.space_group_name_H-M   'P 1'
#
loop_
_entity.id
_entity.type
_entity.pdbx_description
1 polymer ?
#
loop_
_entity_poly.entity_id
_entity_poly.type
_entity_poly.pdbx_seq_one_letter_code
_entity_poly.pdbx_strand_id
1 'polypeptide(L)' 'MIVFSTVLEIDGQPTLYNVYRNRSLAFLNPSAPAIAPILYASYENSSWTIKGTDDLGIKQQVLNEISIEI' A
#
# COMPACT_ATOMS: atom_id res chain seq x y z
N MET A 1 -4.10 -3.22 -14.29
CA MET A 1 -3.60 -4.58 -14.05
C MET A 1 -3.30 -4.71 -12.58
N ILE A 2 -3.84 -5.71 -11.88
CA ILE A 2 -3.42 -6.05 -10.51
C ILE A 2 -2.04 -6.67 -10.63
N VAL A 3 -1.10 -6.22 -9.80
CA VAL A 3 0.28 -6.73 -9.82
C VAL A 3 0.41 -7.84 -8.79
N PHE A 4 -0.07 -7.60 -7.57
CA PHE A 4 -0.17 -8.59 -6.50
C PHE A 4 -1.26 -8.18 -5.50
N SER A 5 -1.56 -9.07 -4.55
CA SER A 5 -2.40 -8.78 -3.39
C SER A 5 -1.57 -8.97 -2.12
N THR A 6 -1.75 -8.08 -1.14
CA THR A 6 -1.05 -8.13 0.15
C THR A 6 -2.02 -7.93 1.30
N VAL A 7 -1.64 -8.34 2.51
CA VAL A 7 -2.43 -8.15 3.72
C VAL A 7 -1.74 -7.10 4.57
N LEU A 8 -2.46 -6.01 4.86
CA LEU A 8 -2.00 -4.96 5.77
C LEU A 8 -2.80 -5.04 7.06
N GLU A 9 -2.14 -4.81 8.20
CA GLU A 9 -2.83 -4.73 9.48
C GLU A 9 -3.32 -3.29 9.70
N ILE A 10 -4.63 -3.09 9.64
CA ILE A 10 -5.29 -1.79 9.85
C ILE A 10 -6.09 -1.89 11.15
N ASP A 11 -5.78 -1.05 12.14
CA ASP A 11 -6.43 -1.07 13.46
C ASP A 11 -6.42 -2.45 14.15
N GLY A 12 -5.34 -3.22 13.97
CA GLY A 12 -5.21 -4.59 14.51
C GLY A 12 -6.02 -5.65 13.75
N GLN A 13 -6.61 -5.31 12.60
CA GLN A 13 -7.31 -6.27 11.75
C GLN A 13 -6.58 -6.49 10.42
N PRO A 14 -6.36 -7.76 10.02
CA PRO A 14 -5.78 -8.07 8.73
C PRO A 14 -6.75 -7.70 7.60
N THR A 15 -6.34 -6.77 6.74
CA THR A 15 -7.12 -6.35 5.57
C THR A 15 -6.40 -6.69 4.28
N LEU A 16 -7.12 -7.35 3.36
CA LEU A 16 -6.60 -7.67 2.04
C LEU A 16 -6.63 -6.44 1.12
N TYR A 17 -5.49 -6.10 0.55
CA TYR A 17 -5.29 -5.04 -0.43
C TYR A 17 -4.89 -5.60 -1.78
N ASN A 18 -5.51 -5.07 -2.83
CA ASN A 18 -5.08 -5.29 -4.21
C ASN A 18 -4.15 -4.15 -4.62
N VAL A 19 -2.94 -4.49 -5.05
CA VAL A 19 -1.92 -3.53 -5.42
C VAL A 19 -1.86 -3.41 -6.94
N TYR A 20 -2.03 -2.18 -7.41
CA TYR A 20 -1.96 -1.79 -8.82
C TYR A 20 -0.73 -0.90 -8.99
N ARG A 21 0.30 -1.41 -9.66
CA ARG A 21 1.54 -0.65 -9.89
C ARG A 21 1.63 -0.19 -11.34
N ASN A 22 2.13 1.03 -11.51
CA ASN A 22 2.51 1.61 -12.79
C ASN A 22 3.83 2.35 -12.61
N ARG A 23 4.95 1.72 -12.99
CA ARG A 23 6.31 2.25 -12.90
C ARG A 23 6.60 2.83 -11.50
N SER A 24 6.50 4.15 -11.37
CA SER A 24 6.78 4.91 -10.15
C SER A 24 5.56 5.13 -9.26
N LEU A 25 4.39 4.57 -9.58
CA LEU A 25 3.17 4.71 -8.79
C LEU A 25 2.67 3.32 -8.38
N ALA A 26 2.21 3.19 -7.14
CA ALA A 26 1.46 2.05 -6.66
C ALA A 26 0.18 2.53 -5.98
N PHE A 27 -0.91 1.85 -6.26
CA PHE A 27 -2.23 2.10 -5.71
C PHE A 27 -2.69 0.86 -4.98
N LEU A 28 -2.99 0.99 -3.70
CA LEU A 28 -3.44 -0.11 -2.87
C LEU A 28 -4.92 0.10 -2.56
N ASN A 29 -5.75 -0.78 -3.13
CA ASN A 29 -7.19 -0.75 -2.95
C ASN A 29 -7.62 -1.85 -1.97
N PRO A 30 -8.24 -1.51 -0.83
CA PRO A 30 -8.75 -2.51 0.10
C PRO A 30 -9.90 -3.30 -0.55
N SER A 31 -9.91 -4.61 -0.31
CA SER A 31 -10.97 -5.50 -0.79
C SER A 31 -12.27 -5.32 0.00
N ALA A 32 -12.16 -4.84 1.25
CA ALA A 32 -13.28 -4.50 2.13
C ALA A 32 -13.19 -3.00 2.52
N PRO A 33 -13.90 -2.10 1.82
CA PRO A 33 -13.71 -0.65 1.95
C PRO A 33 -14.31 -0.03 3.22
N ALA A 34 -15.10 -0.78 3.99
CA ALA A 34 -15.85 -0.21 5.12
C ALA A 34 -14.96 0.26 6.29
N ILE A 35 -13.70 -0.19 6.36
CA ILE A 35 -12.79 0.07 7.49
C ILE A 35 -11.44 0.59 7.01
N ALA A 36 -10.98 0.13 5.85
CA ALA A 36 -9.61 0.32 5.42
C ALA A 36 -9.46 1.49 4.44
N PRO A 37 -8.43 2.35 4.62
CA PRO A 37 -8.19 3.47 3.72
C PRO A 37 -7.62 3.00 2.39
N ILE A 38 -7.88 3.76 1.33
CA ILE A 38 -7.20 3.61 0.04
C ILE A 38 -5.82 4.26 0.15
N LEU A 39 -4.76 3.53 -0.22
CA LEU A 39 -3.38 4.04 -0.13
C LEU A 39 -2.77 4.27 -1.51
N TYR A 40 -1.91 5.27 -1.59
CA TYR A 40 -1.17 5.63 -2.79
C TYR A 40 0.30 5.74 -2.45
N ALA A 41 1.16 5.03 -3.16
CA ALA A 41 2.60 5.14 -3.06
C ALA A 41 3.19 5.72 -4.36
N SER A 42 4.10 6.67 -4.25
CA SER A 42 4.81 7.28 -5.37
C SER A 42 6.32 7.23 -5.12
N TYR A 43 7.08 6.78 -6.11
CA TYR A 43 8.53 6.73 -6.08
C TYR A 43 9.12 7.97 -6.75
N GLU A 44 9.68 8.87 -5.95
CA GLU A 44 10.29 10.13 -6.39
C GLU A 44 11.59 10.37 -5.62
N ASN A 45 12.61 10.95 -6.27
CA ASN A 45 13.90 11.27 -5.63
C ASN A 45 14.55 10.08 -4.89
N SER A 46 14.48 8.90 -5.51
CA SER A 46 15.01 7.64 -4.95
C SER A 46 14.32 7.17 -3.67
N SER A 47 13.12 7.68 -3.36
CA SER A 47 12.36 7.32 -2.17
C SER A 47 10.88 7.08 -2.48
N TRP A 48 10.26 6.15 -1.74
CA TRP A 48 8.82 5.91 -1.80
C TRP A 48 8.10 6.82 -0.80
N THR A 49 7.10 7.56 -1.30
CA THR A 49 6.20 8.39 -0.49
C THR A 49 4.81 7.77 -0.47
N ILE A 50 4.22 7.61 0.71
CA ILE A 50 2.89 7.02 0.88
C ILE A 50 1.90 8.09 1.35
N LYS A 51 0.73 8.09 0.69
CA LYS A 51 -0.44 8.94 0.98
C LYS A 51 -1.66 8.06 1.26
N GLY A 52 -2.64 8.60 1.98
CA GLY A 52 -3.88 7.91 2.33
C GLY A 52 -3.93 7.36 3.76
N THR A 53 -2.83 7.47 4.51
CA THR A 53 -2.78 7.17 5.94
C THR A 53 -1.73 8.06 6.62
N ASP A 54 -1.93 8.37 7.90
CA ASP A 54 -0.93 9.00 8.77
C ASP A 54 -0.22 7.98 9.68
N ASP A 55 -0.68 6.74 9.68
CA ASP A 55 -0.11 5.64 10.47
C ASP A 55 1.26 5.23 9.92
N LEU A 56 2.29 5.31 10.76
CA LEU A 56 3.67 4.96 10.41
C LEU A 56 3.88 3.46 10.24
N GLY A 57 3.14 2.63 10.96
CA GLY A 57 3.19 1.17 10.86
C GLY A 57 2.66 0.71 9.50
N ILE A 58 1.50 1.23 9.09
CA ILE A 58 0.93 0.95 7.76
C ILE A 58 1.87 1.43 6.66
N LYS A 59 2.45 2.63 6.80
CA LYS A 59 3.45 3.13 5.84
C LYS A 59 4.64 2.18 5.74
N GLN A 60 5.20 1.74 6.85
CA GLN A 60 6.35 0.85 6.85
C GLN A 60 6.04 -0.52 6.25
N GLN A 61 4.88 -1.10 6.56
CA GLN A 61 4.42 -2.35 5.94
C GLN A 61 4.32 -2.21 4.43
N VAL A 62 3.62 -1.17 3.95
CA VAL A 62 3.49 -0.92 2.51
C VAL A 62 4.85 -0.70 1.85
N LEU A 63 5.77 0.04 2.48
CA LEU A 63 7.13 0.24 1.98
C LEU A 63 7.88 -1.09 1.82
N ASN A 64 7.76 -2.00 2.79
CA ASN A 64 8.40 -3.31 2.72
C ASN A 64 7.82 -4.12 1.56
N GLU A 65 6.49 -4.19 1.44
CA GLU A 65 5.78 -4.93 0.39
C GLU A 65 6.13 -4.43 -1.01
N ILE A 66 6.12 -3.12 -1.24
CA ILE A 66 6.43 -2.55 -2.57
C ILE A 66 7.91 -2.61 -2.92
N SER A 67 8.81 -2.73 -1.93
CA SER A 67 10.26 -2.80 -2.15
C SER A 67 10.76 -4.21 -2.45
N ILE A 68 10.05 -5.25 -1.97
CA ILE A 68 10.38 -6.66 -2.25
C ILE A 68 10.11 -7.01 -3.73
N GLU A 69 9.18 -6.32 -4.38
CA GLU A 69 8.77 -6.53 -5.77
C GLU A 69 9.56 -5.67 -6.80
N ILE A 70 10.80 -5.23 -6.48
CA ILE A 70 11.69 -4.46 -7.38
C ILE A 70 12.84 -5.33 -7.89
#